data_AF-A0A9P8HFG6-F1
#
_entry.id   AF-A0A9P8HFG6-F1
#
_cell.length_a   1.000
_cell.length_b   1.000
_cell.length_c   1.000
_cell.angle_alpha   90.00
_cell.angle_beta   90.00
_cell.angle_gamma   90.00
#
_symmetry.space_group_name_H-M   'P 1'
#
loop_
_entity.id
_entity.type
_entity.pdbx_description
1 polymer ?
#
loop_
_entity_poly.entity_id
_entity_poly.type
_entity_poly.pdbx_seq_one_letter_code
_entity_poly.pdbx_strand_id
1 'polypeptide(L)'
;MIPDGPQFSPESSDLSSVGWTKFIGDLYNTENALRYATVATATSILGRINNDEQLRLKGLQVYNWTIQEMIKAVKQPNRAESDSLVVAARVMALYELFFGPDGDPGVAGWQRHSEGQLAMFLARGPDSFVSGVSHQLFADSRINIILLAIRRRCSTPFSSDDWKTIPWTIIEKSTKGKLIDVMSGIPDILVQVDLLAAVSTKESADEMREKILPQCREVEAALVAWRVHVDLSIYDYTTAGLPLPIPQLDSDFSLLHLSCVYWSICLMLSCIIESVSEDTTGSAYLERHDQNSIGRPEQYASKIVNCGHLFFEPMAGAVQGGSGLFPMVCAWRFYELAAESSGERSAELQILYDLFDKPFMGNQVGRYLAHLQKNIWKHDVNTQCTRRVGLSALNYWMAWF
;
A
#
# COMPACT_ATOMS: atom_id res chain seq x y z
N MET A 1 11.12 12.62 10.82
CA MET A 1 9.95 13.07 11.62
C MET A 1 10.42 13.88 12.84
N ILE A 2 11.30 14.86 12.62
CA ILE A 2 11.68 15.82 13.64
C ILE A 2 11.09 17.16 13.15
N PRO A 3 10.43 17.95 14.01
CA PRO A 3 10.12 19.35 13.67
C PRO A 3 11.38 20.03 13.11
N ASP A 4 11.25 20.76 12.01
CA ASP A 4 12.36 21.43 11.30
C ASP A 4 13.41 20.49 10.65
N GLY A 5 13.03 19.24 10.33
CA GLY A 5 13.86 18.35 9.51
C GLY A 5 14.03 18.83 8.05
N PRO A 6 14.92 18.21 7.26
CA PRO A 6 15.11 18.55 5.85
C PRO A 6 13.78 18.50 5.09
N GLN A 7 13.48 19.56 4.34
CA GLN A 7 12.31 19.59 3.48
C GLN A 7 12.56 18.79 2.21
N PHE A 8 11.51 18.14 1.69
CA PHE A 8 11.59 17.49 0.39
C PHE A 8 11.87 18.52 -0.72
N SER A 9 12.71 18.12 -1.67
CA SER A 9 13.03 18.85 -2.88
C SER A 9 11.76 19.09 -3.71
N PRO A 10 11.70 20.19 -4.49
CA PRO A 10 10.63 20.41 -5.46
C PRO A 10 10.44 19.21 -6.40
N GLU A 11 11.53 18.57 -6.80
CA GLU A 11 11.55 17.38 -7.65
C GLU A 11 10.84 16.18 -6.99
N SER A 12 10.99 16.01 -5.68
CA SER A 12 10.29 14.96 -4.93
C SER A 12 8.80 15.22 -4.79
N SER A 13 8.35 16.48 -4.81
CA SER A 13 6.95 16.84 -4.54
C SER A 13 5.93 16.25 -5.53
N ASP A 14 6.35 15.98 -6.77
CA ASP A 14 5.50 15.39 -7.81
C ASP A 14 5.30 13.87 -7.64
N LEU A 15 6.32 13.20 -7.10
CA LEU A 15 6.41 11.73 -7.02
C LEU A 15 6.13 11.18 -5.61
N SER A 16 6.39 11.98 -4.57
CA SER A 16 6.39 11.52 -3.18
C SER A 16 4.99 11.33 -2.60
N SER A 17 4.85 10.26 -1.80
CA SER A 17 3.64 10.01 -0.98
C SER A 17 3.79 10.47 0.48
N VAL A 18 4.93 11.08 0.81
CA VAL A 18 5.30 11.46 2.18
C VAL A 18 5.52 12.98 2.33
N GLY A 19 5.09 13.76 1.32
CA GLY A 19 5.17 15.22 1.32
C GLY A 19 4.42 15.88 2.48
N TRP A 20 3.35 15.26 2.97
CA TRP A 20 2.61 15.69 4.16
C TRP A 20 3.46 15.82 5.43
N THR A 21 4.59 15.12 5.52
CA THR A 21 5.44 15.15 6.72
C THR A 21 6.03 16.51 7.02
N LYS A 22 6.13 17.40 6.01
CA LYS A 22 6.58 18.79 6.19
C LYS A 22 5.68 19.60 7.13
N PHE A 23 4.39 19.27 7.20
CA PHE A 23 3.43 19.98 8.06
C PHE A 23 3.47 19.54 9.52
N ILE A 24 4.22 18.48 9.87
CA ILE A 24 4.32 18.04 11.26
C ILE A 24 4.88 19.16 12.13
N GLY A 25 5.90 19.89 11.66
CA GLY A 25 6.49 21.02 12.39
C GLY A 25 5.50 22.16 12.59
N ASP A 26 4.90 22.63 11.50
CA ASP A 26 3.95 23.76 11.50
C ASP A 26 2.74 23.49 12.38
N LEU A 27 2.22 22.26 12.38
CA LEU A 27 1.03 21.89 13.12
C LEU A 27 1.33 21.35 14.54
N TYR A 28 2.59 21.12 14.89
CA TYR A 28 3.00 20.42 16.11
C TYR A 28 2.34 20.96 17.37
N ASN A 29 2.28 22.29 17.52
CA ASN A 29 1.73 22.94 18.72
C ASN A 29 0.21 23.17 18.68
N THR A 30 -0.46 22.81 17.59
CA THR A 30 -1.89 23.06 17.39
C THR A 30 -2.79 21.94 17.92
N GLU A 31 -2.26 20.72 18.08
CA GLU A 31 -3.01 19.56 18.56
C GLU A 31 -2.14 18.68 19.47
N ASN A 32 -2.65 18.38 20.67
CA ASN A 32 -1.96 17.55 21.66
C ASN A 32 -1.72 16.13 21.15
N ALA A 33 -2.71 15.54 20.46
CA ALA A 33 -2.58 14.21 19.88
C ALA A 33 -1.44 14.16 18.86
N LEU A 34 -1.31 15.17 17.99
CA LEU A 34 -0.21 15.24 17.04
C LEU A 34 1.13 15.31 17.77
N ARG A 35 1.27 16.22 18.74
CA ARG A 35 2.49 16.35 19.54
C ARG A 35 2.90 15.04 20.19
N TYR A 36 1.97 14.36 20.87
CA TYR A 36 2.25 13.08 21.51
C TYR A 36 2.61 12.00 20.49
N ALA A 37 1.90 11.93 19.35
CA ALA A 37 2.20 10.97 18.29
C ALA A 37 3.61 11.16 17.72
N THR A 38 4.03 12.40 17.49
CA THR A 38 5.36 12.75 16.99
C THR A 38 6.43 12.35 18.01
N VAL A 39 6.25 12.69 19.29
CA VAL A 39 7.21 12.33 20.35
C VAL A 39 7.29 10.82 20.51
N ALA A 40 6.15 10.11 20.56
CA ALA A 40 6.11 8.66 20.67
C ALA A 40 6.90 7.99 19.54
N THR A 41 6.62 8.40 18.30
CA THR A 41 7.26 7.83 17.11
C THR A 41 8.76 8.12 17.09
N ALA A 42 9.18 9.37 17.29
CA ALA A 42 10.61 9.73 17.30
C ALA A 42 11.37 9.00 18.42
N THR A 43 10.78 8.94 19.62
CA THR A 43 11.36 8.26 20.79
C THR A 43 11.52 6.77 20.54
N SER A 44 10.50 6.10 19.98
CA SER A 44 10.58 4.67 19.64
C SER A 44 11.58 4.38 18.51
N ILE A 45 11.70 5.26 17.50
CA ILE A 45 12.72 5.15 16.45
C ILE A 45 14.12 5.24 17.06
N LEU A 46 14.39 6.28 17.86
CA LEU A 46 15.69 6.45 18.51
C LEU A 46 16.02 5.29 19.45
N GLY A 47 15.03 4.80 20.19
CA GLY A 47 15.19 3.64 21.06
C GLY A 47 15.54 2.38 20.30
N ARG A 48 14.99 2.18 19.10
CA ARG A 48 15.37 1.05 18.23
C ARG A 48 16.77 1.22 17.64
N ILE A 49 17.09 2.39 17.09
CA ILE A 49 18.40 2.66 16.46
C ILE A 49 19.53 2.50 17.47
N ASN A 50 19.34 2.99 18.69
CA ASN A 50 20.36 2.95 19.74
C ASN A 50 20.27 1.69 20.62
N ASN A 51 19.36 0.76 20.31
CA ASN A 51 19.07 -0.41 21.14
C ASN A 51 18.81 -0.06 22.63
N ASP A 52 18.11 1.05 22.87
CA ASP A 52 17.77 1.57 24.19
C ASP A 52 16.33 1.19 24.56
N GLU A 53 16.21 0.20 25.44
CA GLU A 53 14.91 -0.31 25.90
C GLU A 53 14.14 0.70 26.75
N GLN A 54 14.81 1.54 27.54
CA GLN A 54 14.11 2.56 28.33
C GLN A 54 13.46 3.60 27.42
N LEU A 55 14.17 3.98 26.35
CA LEU A 55 13.63 4.91 25.36
C LEU A 55 12.46 4.28 24.61
N ARG A 56 12.53 2.99 24.24
CA ARG A 56 11.40 2.26 23.66
C ARG A 56 10.17 2.21 24.57
N LEU A 57 10.36 1.92 25.86
CA LEU A 57 9.26 1.89 26.84
C LEU A 57 8.62 3.28 27.02
N LYS A 58 9.43 4.35 27.04
CA LYS A 58 8.91 5.73 27.06
C LYS A 58 8.12 6.06 25.80
N GLY A 59 8.62 5.66 24.62
CA GLY A 59 7.90 5.82 23.36
C GLY A 59 6.51 5.16 23.40
N LEU A 60 6.43 3.93 23.90
CA LEU A 60 5.16 3.22 24.10
C LEU A 60 4.23 3.91 25.12
N GLN A 61 4.77 4.42 26.23
CA GLN A 61 3.97 5.17 27.20
C GLN A 61 3.34 6.42 26.59
N VAL A 62 4.13 7.20 25.84
CA VAL A 62 3.62 8.41 25.16
C VAL A 62 2.62 8.04 24.06
N TYR A 63 2.80 6.91 23.38
CA TYR A 63 1.83 6.42 22.41
C TYR A 63 0.47 6.12 23.05
N ASN A 64 0.46 5.49 24.23
CA ASN A 64 -0.77 5.25 24.97
C ASN A 64 -1.48 6.57 25.37
N TRP A 65 -0.74 7.62 25.74
CA TRP A 65 -1.32 8.95 25.95
C TRP A 65 -1.87 9.56 24.67
N THR A 66 -1.20 9.32 23.54
CA THR A 66 -1.66 9.75 22.22
C THR A 66 -3.04 9.17 21.90
N ILE A 67 -3.25 7.87 22.13
CA ILE A 67 -4.56 7.21 21.94
C ILE A 67 -5.63 7.85 22.82
N GLN A 68 -5.33 8.09 24.09
CA GLN A 68 -6.28 8.73 25.01
C GLN A 68 -6.65 10.15 24.56
N GLU A 69 -5.68 10.90 24.04
CA GLU A 69 -5.92 12.26 23.57
C GLU A 69 -6.70 12.29 22.25
N MET A 70 -6.39 11.37 21.33
CA MET A 70 -7.13 11.17 20.08
C MET A 70 -8.62 10.89 20.36
N ILE A 71 -8.93 10.02 21.34
CA ILE A 71 -10.31 9.70 21.75
C ILE A 71 -11.07 10.94 22.24
N LYS A 72 -10.39 11.90 22.90
CA LYS A 72 -11.02 13.15 23.33
C LYS A 72 -11.22 14.09 22.14
N ALA A 73 -10.21 14.20 21.28
CA ALA A 73 -10.20 15.11 20.14
C ALA A 73 -11.32 14.80 19.14
N VAL A 74 -11.52 13.53 18.78
CA VAL A 74 -12.56 13.11 17.82
C VAL A 74 -13.99 13.36 18.32
N LYS A 75 -14.19 13.57 19.63
CA LYS A 75 -15.50 13.91 20.22
C LYS A 75 -15.81 15.41 20.18
N GLN A 76 -14.85 16.24 19.79
CA GLN A 76 -14.98 17.70 19.75
C GLN A 76 -15.01 18.15 18.28
N PRO A 77 -16.15 18.63 17.74
CA PRO A 77 -16.30 18.91 16.31
C PRO A 77 -15.18 19.75 15.71
N ASN A 78 -14.84 20.88 16.35
CA ASN A 78 -13.78 21.79 15.88
C ASN A 78 -12.40 21.13 15.78
N ARG A 79 -12.10 20.13 16.62
CA ARG A 79 -10.84 19.38 16.55
C ARG A 79 -10.92 18.22 15.58
N ALA A 80 -12.06 17.53 15.54
CA ALA A 80 -12.32 16.40 14.66
C ALA A 80 -12.14 16.76 13.17
N GLU A 81 -12.45 18.00 12.81
CA GLU A 81 -12.33 18.51 11.43
C GLU A 81 -10.94 19.09 11.11
N SER A 82 -10.05 19.21 12.10
CA SER A 82 -8.75 19.88 11.93
C SER A 82 -7.74 19.04 11.16
N ASP A 83 -6.91 19.70 10.34
CA ASP A 83 -5.79 19.06 9.63
C ASP A 83 -4.79 18.42 10.59
N SER A 84 -4.55 19.04 11.75
CA SER A 84 -3.63 18.53 12.77
C SER A 84 -4.05 17.17 13.31
N LEU A 85 -5.36 16.92 13.41
CA LEU A 85 -5.86 15.62 13.85
C LEU A 85 -5.73 14.54 12.77
N VAL A 86 -5.89 14.91 11.49
CA VAL A 86 -5.60 14.02 10.35
C VAL A 86 -4.12 13.65 10.34
N VAL A 87 -3.22 14.61 10.55
CA VAL A 87 -1.78 14.35 10.68
C VAL A 87 -1.49 13.45 11.89
N ALA A 88 -2.14 13.68 13.03
CA ALA A 88 -1.99 12.84 14.21
C ALA A 88 -2.35 11.37 13.89
N ALA A 89 -3.51 11.12 13.28
CA ALA A 89 -3.91 9.79 12.85
C ALA A 89 -2.90 9.15 11.90
N ARG A 90 -2.30 9.94 10.99
CA ARG A 90 -1.29 9.48 10.04
C ARG A 90 0.01 9.06 10.73
N VAL A 91 0.49 9.86 11.69
CA VAL A 91 1.67 9.54 12.50
C VAL A 91 1.41 8.30 13.36
N MET A 92 0.21 8.16 13.93
CA MET A 92 -0.17 6.97 14.71
C MET A 92 -0.24 5.71 13.83
N ALA A 93 -0.73 5.81 12.59
CA ALA A 93 -0.71 4.69 11.65
C ALA A 93 0.73 4.23 11.35
N LEU A 94 1.68 5.17 11.20
CA LEU A 94 3.10 4.84 11.05
C LEU A 94 3.69 4.22 12.31
N TYR A 95 3.32 4.73 13.49
CA TYR A 95 3.75 4.15 14.76
C TYR A 95 3.35 2.68 14.86
N GLU A 96 2.09 2.34 14.60
CA GLU A 96 1.60 0.95 14.64
C GLU A 96 2.28 0.06 13.60
N LEU A 97 2.55 0.61 12.42
CA LEU A 97 3.29 -0.11 11.37
C LEU A 97 4.72 -0.47 11.83
N PHE A 98 5.38 0.39 12.59
CA PHE A 98 6.77 0.20 13.03
C PHE A 98 6.90 -0.49 14.39
N PHE A 99 5.91 -0.32 15.28
CA PHE A 99 6.02 -0.63 16.70
C PHE A 99 4.78 -1.32 17.28
N GLY A 100 3.84 -1.77 16.43
CA GLY A 100 2.68 -2.54 16.86
C GLY A 100 3.06 -3.72 17.78
N PRO A 101 2.20 -4.08 18.74
CA PRO A 101 2.53 -5.05 19.78
C PRO A 101 2.77 -6.46 19.22
N ASP A 102 3.66 -7.21 19.88
CA ASP A 102 3.95 -8.58 19.50
C ASP A 102 2.68 -9.45 19.58
N GLY A 103 2.22 -9.99 18.44
CA GLY A 103 1.05 -10.87 18.35
C GLY A 103 -0.24 -10.22 17.83
N ASP A 104 -0.33 -8.89 17.75
CA ASP A 104 -1.30 -8.16 16.91
C ASP A 104 -0.58 -7.88 15.59
N PRO A 105 -1.13 -8.23 14.41
CA PRO A 105 -0.49 -7.81 13.17
C PRO A 105 -0.50 -6.29 13.18
N GLY A 106 0.64 -5.60 13.19
CA GLY A 106 0.72 -4.13 13.21
C GLY A 106 -0.14 -3.45 12.11
N VAL A 107 -0.53 -4.22 11.09
CA VAL A 107 -1.53 -3.86 10.08
C VAL A 107 -2.93 -3.63 10.63
N ALA A 108 -3.37 -4.27 11.71
CA ALA A 108 -4.65 -3.98 12.35
C ALA A 108 -4.69 -2.57 12.96
N GLY A 109 -3.59 -2.14 13.59
CA GLY A 109 -3.44 -0.77 14.11
C GLY A 109 -3.41 0.26 12.97
N TRP A 110 -2.57 0.01 11.96
CA TRP A 110 -2.52 0.83 10.74
C TRP A 110 -3.89 0.93 10.03
N GLN A 111 -4.61 -0.19 9.94
CA GLN A 111 -5.94 -0.26 9.33
C GLN A 111 -6.94 0.61 10.09
N ARG A 112 -7.03 0.47 11.41
CA ARG A 112 -7.94 1.27 12.26
C ARG A 112 -7.68 2.77 12.11
N HIS A 113 -6.42 3.19 12.08
CA HIS A 113 -6.06 4.61 11.89
C HIS A 113 -6.33 5.10 10.46
N SER A 114 -6.18 4.23 9.45
CA SER A 114 -6.51 4.56 8.06
C SER A 114 -8.02 4.68 7.84
N GLU A 115 -8.82 3.82 8.49
CA GLU A 115 -10.29 3.93 8.53
C GLU A 115 -10.73 5.23 9.19
N GLY A 116 -10.09 5.61 10.30
CA GLY A 116 -10.33 6.90 10.97
C GLY A 116 -10.03 8.09 10.06
N GLN A 117 -8.92 8.05 9.31
CA GLN A 117 -8.59 9.10 8.33
C GLN A 117 -9.62 9.16 7.20
N LEU A 118 -10.05 8.02 6.66
CA LEU A 118 -11.11 7.98 5.66
C LEU A 118 -12.39 8.64 6.20
N ALA A 119 -12.81 8.30 7.43
CA ALA A 119 -13.99 8.92 8.04
C ALA A 119 -13.85 10.45 8.19
N MET A 120 -12.66 10.95 8.56
CA MET A 120 -12.38 12.39 8.62
C MET A 120 -12.47 13.06 7.25
N PHE A 121 -11.96 12.42 6.19
CA PHE A 121 -12.07 12.95 4.83
C PHE A 121 -13.54 13.00 4.38
N LEU A 122 -14.28 11.89 4.56
CA LEU A 122 -15.69 11.82 4.17
C LEU A 122 -16.56 12.83 4.92
N ALA A 123 -16.30 13.08 6.20
CA ALA A 123 -17.04 14.06 6.98
C ALA A 123 -16.87 15.49 6.46
N ARG A 124 -15.70 15.81 5.89
CA ARG A 124 -15.36 17.14 5.36
C ARG A 124 -15.78 17.34 3.90
N GLY A 125 -15.95 16.25 3.14
CA GLY A 125 -16.27 16.28 1.72
C GLY A 125 -15.11 16.75 0.82
N PRO A 126 -15.19 16.50 -0.50
CA PRO A 126 -14.08 16.74 -1.42
C PRO A 126 -13.70 18.23 -1.58
N ASP A 127 -14.65 19.17 -1.45
CA ASP A 127 -14.40 20.61 -1.54
C ASP A 127 -13.44 21.13 -0.46
N SER A 128 -13.37 20.44 0.68
CA SER A 128 -12.46 20.79 1.78
C SER A 128 -10.98 20.52 1.45
N PHE A 129 -10.67 19.93 0.30
CA PHE A 129 -9.33 19.46 -0.07
C PHE A 129 -8.81 20.08 -1.38
N VAL A 130 -9.35 21.23 -1.79
CA VAL A 130 -8.94 21.89 -3.04
C VAL A 130 -7.60 22.63 -2.96
N SER A 131 -7.13 22.98 -1.77
CA SER A 131 -5.87 23.71 -1.59
C SER A 131 -5.21 23.50 -0.21
N GLY A 132 -3.98 24.02 -0.06
CA GLY A 132 -3.29 24.12 1.22
C GLY A 132 -2.86 22.79 1.85
N VAL A 133 -2.77 22.79 3.18
CA VAL A 133 -2.36 21.63 3.99
C VAL A 133 -3.32 20.46 3.80
N SER A 134 -4.63 20.74 3.87
CA SER A 134 -5.69 19.76 3.66
C SER A 134 -5.54 19.02 2.32
N HIS A 135 -5.29 19.75 1.22
CA HIS A 135 -5.10 19.15 -0.10
C HIS A 135 -3.96 18.14 -0.11
N GLN A 136 -2.78 18.54 0.35
CA GLN A 136 -1.61 17.66 0.35
C GLN A 136 -1.81 16.44 1.27
N LEU A 137 -2.46 16.63 2.43
CA LEU A 137 -2.81 15.53 3.34
C LEU A 137 -3.72 14.51 2.67
N PHE A 138 -4.77 14.98 2.01
CA PHE A 138 -5.65 14.13 1.24
C PHE A 138 -4.88 13.43 0.11
N ALA A 139 -4.20 14.19 -0.76
CA ALA A 139 -3.48 13.68 -1.92
C ALA A 139 -2.42 12.61 -1.58
N ASP A 140 -1.72 12.76 -0.47
CA ASP A 140 -0.73 11.78 0.01
C ASP A 140 -1.36 10.59 0.75
N SER A 141 -2.51 10.79 1.40
CA SER A 141 -3.20 9.72 2.11
C SER A 141 -3.94 8.76 1.18
N ARG A 142 -4.34 9.21 -0.02
CA ARG A 142 -5.14 8.41 -0.99
C ARG A 142 -4.59 7.00 -1.23
N ILE A 143 -3.27 6.86 -1.41
CA ILE A 143 -2.66 5.53 -1.62
C ILE A 143 -2.99 4.57 -0.49
N ASN A 144 -2.94 5.00 0.77
CA ASN A 144 -3.19 4.15 1.93
C ASN A 144 -4.65 3.77 2.08
N ILE A 145 -5.56 4.69 1.74
CA ILE A 145 -7.00 4.43 1.76
C ILE A 145 -7.38 3.46 0.65
N ILE A 146 -6.79 3.60 -0.54
CA ILE A 146 -7.00 2.65 -1.64
C ILE A 146 -6.40 1.29 -1.30
N LEU A 147 -5.22 1.24 -0.69
CA LEU A 147 -4.63 -0.01 -0.17
C LEU A 147 -5.52 -0.70 0.85
N LEU A 148 -6.13 0.07 1.75
CA LEU A 148 -7.10 -0.44 2.71
C LEU A 148 -8.32 -1.05 1.99
N ALA A 149 -8.81 -0.40 0.92
CA ALA A 149 -9.94 -0.89 0.13
C ALA A 149 -9.60 -2.15 -0.68
N ILE A 150 -8.39 -2.21 -1.26
CA ILE A 150 -7.82 -3.41 -1.90
C ILE A 150 -7.85 -4.55 -0.89
N ARG A 151 -7.19 -4.37 0.28
CA ARG A 151 -7.13 -5.35 1.37
C ARG A 151 -8.48 -5.87 1.83
N ARG A 152 -9.51 -5.02 1.79
CA ARG A 152 -10.87 -5.36 2.22
C ARG A 152 -11.76 -5.87 1.10
N ARG A 153 -11.25 -5.85 -0.14
CA ARG A 153 -11.97 -6.23 -1.36
C ARG A 153 -13.30 -5.50 -1.46
N CYS A 154 -13.26 -4.19 -1.21
CA CYS A 154 -14.45 -3.34 -1.23
C CYS A 154 -14.19 -2.08 -2.05
N SER A 155 -15.25 -1.54 -2.65
CA SER A 155 -15.20 -0.25 -3.32
C SER A 155 -14.69 0.85 -2.40
N THR A 156 -14.00 1.83 -2.99
CA THR A 156 -13.49 3.01 -2.29
C THR A 156 -14.22 4.26 -2.74
N PRO A 157 -14.66 5.15 -1.82
CA PRO A 157 -15.24 6.44 -2.22
C PRO A 157 -14.31 7.26 -3.13
N PHE A 158 -13.00 7.03 -3.03
CA PHE A 158 -11.98 7.74 -3.80
C PHE A 158 -11.87 7.29 -5.27
N SER A 159 -12.65 6.29 -5.69
CA SER A 159 -12.79 5.92 -7.10
C SER A 159 -13.85 6.76 -7.83
N SER A 160 -14.73 7.46 -7.11
CA SER A 160 -15.77 8.33 -7.68
C SER A 160 -15.24 9.60 -8.32
N ASP A 161 -16.00 10.15 -9.28
CA ASP A 161 -15.61 11.34 -10.04
C ASP A 161 -15.41 12.57 -9.16
N ASP A 162 -16.29 12.80 -8.18
CA ASP A 162 -16.17 13.90 -7.22
C ASP A 162 -14.82 13.86 -6.50
N TRP A 163 -14.46 12.70 -5.96
CA TRP A 163 -13.20 12.46 -5.26
C TRP A 163 -12.00 12.27 -6.19
N LYS A 164 -12.16 12.33 -7.51
CA LYS A 164 -11.09 12.35 -8.54
C LYS A 164 -10.92 13.71 -9.21
N THR A 165 -11.87 14.62 -9.07
CA THR A 165 -11.88 15.90 -9.80
C THR A 165 -11.92 17.12 -8.89
N ILE A 166 -12.84 17.17 -7.92
CA ILE A 166 -13.07 18.37 -7.09
C ILE A 166 -11.79 18.81 -6.33
N PRO A 167 -11.07 17.93 -5.60
CA PRO A 167 -9.83 18.30 -4.91
C PRO A 167 -8.72 18.87 -5.82
N TRP A 168 -8.80 18.70 -7.14
CA TRP A 168 -7.79 19.13 -8.12
C TRP A 168 -8.25 20.31 -8.98
N THR A 169 -9.30 21.00 -8.57
CA THR A 169 -9.82 22.18 -9.28
C THR A 169 -8.88 23.38 -9.25
N ILE A 170 -8.02 23.48 -8.22
CA ILE A 170 -7.04 24.56 -8.06
C ILE A 170 -5.60 24.06 -8.27
N ILE A 171 -5.28 22.88 -7.73
CA ILE A 171 -3.94 22.28 -7.79
C ILE A 171 -3.97 21.11 -8.78
N GLU A 172 -3.11 21.13 -9.80
CA GLU A 172 -3.02 20.04 -10.76
C GLU A 172 -2.58 18.74 -10.08
N LYS A 173 -3.16 17.63 -10.54
CA LYS A 173 -2.78 16.30 -10.10
C LYS A 173 -1.34 15.97 -10.49
N SER A 174 -0.54 15.65 -9.48
CA SER A 174 0.84 15.21 -9.65
C SER A 174 0.95 13.89 -10.42
N THR A 175 2.14 13.54 -10.89
CA THR A 175 2.42 12.26 -11.55
C THR A 175 2.05 11.08 -10.66
N LYS A 176 2.41 11.12 -9.37
CA LYS A 176 1.91 10.14 -8.38
C LYS A 176 0.38 10.15 -8.31
N GLY A 177 -0.24 11.32 -8.20
CA GLY A 177 -1.69 11.44 -8.10
C GLY A 177 -2.41 10.74 -9.25
N LYS A 178 -1.88 10.86 -10.48
CA LYS A 178 -2.40 10.19 -11.68
C LYS A 178 -2.26 8.65 -11.59
N LEU A 179 -1.14 8.13 -11.07
CA LEU A 179 -1.00 6.68 -10.82
C LEU A 179 -2.01 6.16 -9.79
N ILE A 180 -2.23 6.94 -8.73
CA ILE A 180 -3.17 6.57 -7.67
C ILE A 180 -4.63 6.59 -8.16
N ASP A 181 -4.97 7.42 -9.15
CA ASP A 181 -6.27 7.33 -9.83
C ASP A 181 -6.42 5.98 -10.55
N VAL A 182 -5.38 5.52 -11.25
CA VAL A 182 -5.41 4.21 -11.91
C VAL A 182 -5.56 3.09 -10.89
N MET A 183 -4.79 3.14 -9.81
CA MET A 183 -4.87 2.20 -8.69
C MET A 183 -6.27 2.14 -8.05
N SER A 184 -7.00 3.26 -8.01
CA SER A 184 -8.32 3.34 -7.39
C SER A 184 -9.40 2.49 -8.08
N GLY A 185 -9.15 2.02 -9.31
CA GLY A 185 -10.05 1.09 -10.01
C GLY A 185 -9.89 -0.37 -9.59
N ILE A 186 -8.76 -0.76 -9.00
CA ILE A 186 -8.48 -2.14 -8.60
C ILE A 186 -9.50 -2.67 -7.58
N PRO A 187 -9.87 -1.95 -6.49
CA PRO A 187 -10.85 -2.46 -5.53
C PRO A 187 -12.20 -2.86 -6.14
N ASP A 188 -12.71 -2.07 -7.09
CA ASP A 188 -14.00 -2.33 -7.74
C ASP A 188 -13.95 -3.58 -8.64
N ILE A 189 -12.79 -3.85 -9.25
CA ILE A 189 -12.53 -5.08 -9.99
C ILE A 189 -12.49 -6.28 -9.03
N LEU A 190 -11.81 -6.15 -7.89
CA LEU A 190 -11.71 -7.23 -6.90
C LEU A 190 -13.09 -7.64 -6.34
N VAL A 191 -13.97 -6.67 -6.05
CA VAL A 191 -15.37 -6.94 -5.66
C VAL A 191 -16.07 -7.80 -6.70
N GLN A 192 -15.92 -7.48 -7.98
CA GLN A 192 -16.57 -8.23 -9.06
C GLN A 192 -16.00 -9.63 -9.21
N VAL A 193 -14.70 -9.82 -8.98
CA VAL A 193 -14.13 -11.18 -9.01
C VAL A 193 -14.60 -12.01 -7.82
N ASP A 194 -14.83 -11.42 -6.64
CA ASP A 194 -15.45 -12.16 -5.53
C ASP A 194 -16.87 -12.62 -5.88
N LEU A 195 -17.63 -11.76 -6.58
CA LEU A 195 -18.94 -12.14 -7.11
C LEU A 195 -18.83 -13.24 -8.18
N LEU A 196 -17.79 -13.20 -9.02
CA LEU A 196 -17.49 -14.26 -9.98
C LEU A 196 -17.25 -15.60 -9.30
N ALA A 197 -16.46 -15.63 -8.24
CA ALA A 197 -16.18 -16.82 -7.46
C ALA A 197 -17.43 -17.41 -6.77
N ALA A 198 -18.43 -16.57 -6.46
CA ALA A 198 -19.67 -16.97 -5.83
C ALA A 198 -20.73 -17.52 -6.81
N VAL A 199 -20.56 -17.35 -8.12
CA VAL A 199 -21.56 -17.76 -9.11
C VAL A 199 -21.55 -19.26 -9.39
N SER A 200 -22.74 -19.83 -9.57
CA SER A 200 -22.96 -21.27 -9.72
C SER A 200 -23.11 -21.77 -11.16
N THR A 201 -23.39 -20.88 -12.11
CA THR A 201 -23.68 -21.23 -13.51
C THR A 201 -22.61 -20.67 -14.43
N LYS A 202 -22.28 -21.42 -15.48
CA LYS A 202 -21.26 -21.01 -16.45
C LYS A 202 -21.67 -19.76 -17.20
N GLU A 203 -22.93 -19.66 -17.61
CA GLU A 203 -23.47 -18.52 -18.36
C GLU A 203 -23.33 -17.21 -17.56
N SER A 204 -23.70 -17.21 -16.28
CA SER A 204 -23.59 -16.03 -15.43
C SER A 204 -22.12 -15.69 -15.09
N ALA A 205 -21.25 -16.69 -15.03
CA ALA A 205 -19.82 -16.47 -14.84
C ALA A 205 -19.21 -15.84 -16.10
N ASP A 206 -19.57 -16.31 -17.30
CA ASP A 206 -19.12 -15.75 -18.57
C ASP A 206 -19.63 -14.31 -18.76
N GLU A 207 -20.88 -14.00 -18.40
CA GLU A 207 -21.40 -12.62 -18.40
C GLU A 207 -20.63 -11.68 -17.47
N MET A 208 -20.13 -12.17 -16.33
CA MET A 208 -19.28 -11.37 -15.44
C MET A 208 -17.85 -11.22 -15.99
N ARG A 209 -17.28 -12.25 -16.60
CA ARG A 209 -15.98 -12.15 -17.28
C ARG A 209 -16.01 -11.08 -18.37
N GLU A 210 -17.08 -11.04 -19.16
CA GLU A 210 -17.30 -10.01 -20.19
C GLU A 210 -17.47 -8.59 -19.62
N LYS A 211 -17.69 -8.42 -18.30
CA LYS A 211 -17.68 -7.12 -17.61
C LYS A 211 -16.33 -6.80 -16.99
N ILE A 212 -15.69 -7.78 -16.36
CA ILE A 212 -14.42 -7.61 -15.62
C ILE A 212 -13.25 -7.37 -16.59
N LEU A 213 -13.14 -8.18 -17.65
CA LEU A 213 -12.00 -8.11 -18.58
C LEU A 213 -11.87 -6.76 -19.30
N PRO A 214 -12.95 -6.11 -19.78
CA PRO A 214 -12.86 -4.74 -20.27
C PRO A 214 -12.32 -3.74 -19.26
N GLN A 215 -12.77 -3.80 -18.00
CA GLN A 215 -12.28 -2.91 -16.95
C GLN A 215 -10.79 -3.12 -16.67
N CYS A 216 -10.34 -4.38 -16.65
CA CYS A 216 -8.92 -4.68 -16.53
C CYS A 216 -8.10 -4.05 -17.67
N ARG A 217 -8.58 -4.13 -18.91
CA ARG A 217 -7.94 -3.50 -20.08
C ARG A 217 -7.91 -1.98 -20.01
N GLU A 218 -8.94 -1.35 -19.43
CA GLU A 218 -8.95 0.10 -19.20
C GLU A 218 -7.86 0.52 -18.19
N VAL A 219 -7.72 -0.22 -17.08
CA VAL A 219 -6.66 0.01 -16.09
C VAL A 219 -5.28 -0.21 -16.72
N GLU A 220 -5.11 -1.28 -17.49
CA GLU A 220 -3.88 -1.60 -18.21
C GLU A 220 -3.49 -0.49 -19.19
N ALA A 221 -4.43 -0.03 -20.02
CA ALA A 221 -4.20 1.07 -20.96
C ALA A 221 -3.80 2.35 -20.21
N ALA A 222 -4.43 2.64 -19.07
CA ALA A 222 -4.08 3.78 -18.25
C ALA A 222 -2.67 3.66 -17.63
N LEU A 223 -2.24 2.47 -17.21
CA LEU A 223 -0.86 2.21 -16.75
C LEU A 223 0.15 2.42 -17.88
N VAL A 224 -0.14 1.91 -19.08
CA VAL A 224 0.73 2.07 -20.26
C VAL A 224 0.84 3.53 -20.68
N ALA A 225 -0.25 4.30 -20.61
CA ALA A 225 -0.20 5.74 -20.85
C ALA A 225 0.62 6.47 -19.77
N TRP A 226 0.40 6.12 -18.50
CA TRP A 226 1.08 6.75 -17.37
C TRP A 226 2.60 6.52 -17.40
N ARG A 227 3.07 5.31 -17.71
CA ARG A 227 4.51 4.96 -17.66
C ARG A 227 5.37 5.78 -18.63
N VAL A 228 4.79 6.37 -19.67
CA VAL A 228 5.53 7.20 -20.65
C VAL A 228 6.04 8.49 -20.01
N HIS A 229 5.45 8.93 -18.90
CA HIS A 229 5.81 10.15 -18.20
C HIS A 229 6.89 9.97 -17.13
N VAL A 230 7.29 8.74 -16.81
CA VAL A 230 8.23 8.43 -15.73
C VAL A 230 9.26 7.41 -16.19
N ASP A 231 10.54 7.75 -16.05
CA ASP A 231 11.62 6.81 -16.36
C ASP A 231 11.79 5.79 -15.23
N LEU A 232 11.06 4.68 -15.34
CA LEU A 232 11.16 3.56 -14.40
C LEU A 232 12.42 2.70 -14.62
N SER A 233 13.18 2.94 -15.71
CA SER A 233 14.31 2.09 -16.10
C SER A 233 15.45 2.13 -15.08
N ILE A 234 15.57 3.24 -14.34
CA ILE A 234 16.58 3.47 -13.30
C ILE A 234 16.59 2.35 -12.24
N TYR A 235 15.40 1.87 -11.85
CA TYR A 235 15.24 0.82 -10.84
C TYR A 235 14.80 -0.52 -11.43
N ASP A 236 14.66 -0.60 -12.76
CA ASP A 236 14.33 -1.83 -13.44
C ASP A 236 15.59 -2.64 -13.72
N TYR A 237 15.84 -3.67 -12.91
CA TYR A 237 17.04 -4.51 -13.04
C TYR A 237 17.19 -5.18 -14.41
N THR A 238 16.09 -5.36 -15.15
CA THR A 238 16.14 -5.95 -16.50
C THR A 238 16.72 -4.98 -17.54
N THR A 239 16.70 -3.69 -17.25
CA THR A 239 17.21 -2.62 -18.13
C THR A 239 18.52 -2.02 -17.59
N ALA A 240 18.56 -1.68 -16.29
CA ALA A 240 19.73 -1.09 -15.65
C ALA A 240 20.84 -2.11 -15.33
N GLY A 241 20.49 -3.40 -15.25
CA GLY A 241 21.38 -4.44 -14.74
C GLY A 241 21.51 -4.42 -13.21
N LEU A 242 22.31 -5.35 -12.69
CA LEU A 242 22.64 -5.44 -11.26
C LEU A 242 24.13 -5.11 -11.02
N PRO A 243 24.48 -4.44 -9.91
CA PRO A 243 23.59 -3.91 -8.87
C PRO A 243 22.82 -2.65 -9.33
N LEU A 244 21.62 -2.45 -8.79
CA LEU A 244 20.83 -1.23 -9.00
C LEU A 244 21.48 -0.01 -8.32
N PRO A 245 21.26 1.21 -8.84
CA PRO A 245 21.80 2.42 -8.23
C PRO A 245 21.21 2.64 -6.83
N ILE A 246 22.08 2.95 -5.86
CA ILE A 246 21.67 3.29 -4.49
C ILE A 246 21.09 4.71 -4.48
N PRO A 247 19.82 4.93 -4.09
CA PRO A 247 19.22 6.25 -4.02
C PRO A 247 20.04 7.19 -3.11
N GLN A 248 20.35 8.40 -3.60
CA GLN A 248 21.12 9.39 -2.85
C GLN A 248 20.26 10.60 -2.46
N LEU A 249 19.27 10.93 -3.29
CA LEU A 249 18.37 12.05 -3.12
C LEU A 249 16.98 11.58 -2.70
N ASP A 250 16.18 12.49 -2.15
CA ASP A 250 14.79 12.22 -1.81
C ASP A 250 13.90 11.98 -3.04
N SER A 251 14.22 12.62 -4.17
CA SER A 251 13.62 12.35 -5.48
C SER A 251 13.91 10.93 -5.96
N ASP A 252 15.13 10.43 -5.77
CA ASP A 252 15.52 9.04 -6.11
C ASP A 252 14.66 8.03 -5.33
N PHE A 253 14.52 8.25 -4.02
CA PHE A 253 13.65 7.44 -3.17
C PHE A 253 12.17 7.54 -3.57
N SER A 254 11.71 8.73 -3.95
CA SER A 254 10.35 8.95 -4.43
C SER A 254 10.08 8.19 -5.72
N LEU A 255 11.03 8.21 -6.66
CA LEU A 255 10.98 7.44 -7.89
C LEU A 255 11.00 5.93 -7.60
N LEU A 256 11.90 5.45 -6.74
CA LEU A 256 11.96 4.05 -6.31
C LEU A 256 10.61 3.56 -5.77
N HIS A 257 10.01 4.32 -4.85
CA HIS A 257 8.69 3.99 -4.31
C HIS A 257 7.62 3.97 -5.39
N LEU A 258 7.60 4.97 -6.27
CA LEU A 258 6.60 5.08 -7.33
C LEU A 258 6.73 3.95 -8.37
N SER A 259 7.95 3.54 -8.70
CA SER A 259 8.23 2.36 -9.54
C SER A 259 7.66 1.10 -8.92
N CYS A 260 7.89 0.89 -7.63
CA CYS A 260 7.35 -0.27 -6.90
C CYS A 260 5.82 -0.25 -6.82
N VAL A 261 5.20 0.92 -6.64
CA VAL A 261 3.73 1.06 -6.67
C VAL A 261 3.20 0.70 -8.05
N TYR A 262 3.81 1.22 -9.13
CA TYR A 262 3.44 0.89 -10.50
C TYR A 262 3.53 -0.62 -10.76
N TRP A 263 4.66 -1.26 -10.42
CA TRP A 263 4.82 -2.70 -10.59
C TRP A 263 3.87 -3.51 -9.71
N SER A 264 3.50 -3.01 -8.54
CA SER A 264 2.51 -3.68 -7.68
C SER A 264 1.12 -3.65 -8.30
N ILE A 265 0.73 -2.54 -8.94
CA ILE A 265 -0.54 -2.44 -9.67
C ILE A 265 -0.50 -3.39 -10.88
N CYS A 266 0.60 -3.42 -11.64
CA CYS A 266 0.75 -4.34 -12.75
C CYS A 266 0.69 -5.81 -12.30
N LEU A 267 1.39 -6.16 -11.22
CA LEU A 267 1.37 -7.50 -10.63
C LEU A 267 -0.06 -7.92 -10.26
N MET A 268 -0.78 -7.08 -9.52
CA MET A 268 -2.18 -7.32 -9.15
C MET A 268 -3.06 -7.52 -10.39
N LEU A 269 -2.96 -6.61 -11.36
CA LEU A 269 -3.80 -6.64 -12.55
C LEU A 269 -3.52 -7.86 -13.43
N SER A 270 -2.24 -8.21 -13.66
CA SER A 270 -1.86 -9.42 -14.40
C SER A 270 -2.40 -10.68 -13.72
N CYS A 271 -2.27 -10.79 -12.39
CA CYS A 271 -2.84 -11.92 -11.64
C CYS A 271 -4.38 -11.98 -11.75
N ILE A 272 -5.06 -10.83 -11.68
CA ILE A 272 -6.52 -10.77 -11.86
C ILE A 272 -6.89 -11.27 -13.27
N ILE A 273 -6.23 -10.77 -14.31
CA ILE A 273 -6.51 -11.16 -15.70
C ILE A 273 -6.28 -12.66 -15.90
N GLU A 274 -5.16 -13.21 -15.44
CA GLU A 274 -4.87 -14.65 -15.52
C GLU A 274 -5.97 -15.45 -14.82
N SER A 275 -6.30 -15.10 -13.57
CA SER A 275 -7.32 -15.81 -12.81
C SER A 275 -8.70 -15.81 -13.49
N VAL A 276 -9.14 -14.66 -14.02
CA VAL A 276 -10.45 -14.52 -14.67
C VAL A 276 -10.49 -15.30 -16.00
N SER A 277 -9.33 -15.46 -16.67
CA SER A 277 -9.20 -16.08 -18.00
C SER A 277 -9.03 -17.61 -17.96
N GLU A 278 -8.43 -18.18 -16.91
CA GLU A 278 -8.14 -19.62 -16.82
C GLU A 278 -9.38 -20.54 -16.90
N ASP A 279 -10.56 -20.03 -16.52
CA ASP A 279 -11.81 -20.80 -16.56
C ASP A 279 -12.49 -20.83 -17.94
N THR A 280 -12.04 -20.03 -18.92
CA THR A 280 -12.53 -20.13 -20.29
C THR A 280 -11.81 -21.24 -21.04
N THR A 281 -12.41 -22.43 -21.07
CA THR A 281 -12.03 -23.48 -22.04
C THR A 281 -12.27 -22.96 -23.46
N GLY A 282 -11.28 -22.28 -24.04
CA GLY A 282 -11.38 -21.70 -25.37
C GLY A 282 -10.17 -20.85 -25.72
N SER A 283 -9.27 -21.42 -26.51
CA SER A 283 -8.06 -20.88 -27.15
C SER A 283 -8.14 -19.44 -27.71
N ALA A 284 -9.33 -18.86 -27.85
CA ALA A 284 -9.55 -17.59 -28.53
C ALA A 284 -9.24 -16.33 -27.68
N TYR A 285 -9.24 -16.42 -26.33
CA TYR A 285 -8.91 -15.26 -25.47
C TYR A 285 -7.40 -15.06 -25.32
N LEU A 286 -6.63 -16.16 -25.21
CA LEU A 286 -5.16 -16.13 -25.12
C LEU A 286 -4.49 -15.67 -26.43
N GLU A 287 -5.11 -15.91 -27.58
CA GLU A 287 -4.58 -15.50 -28.90
C GLU A 287 -4.75 -13.99 -29.20
N ARG A 288 -5.50 -13.24 -28.38
CA ARG A 288 -5.64 -11.77 -28.48
C ARG A 288 -4.73 -11.00 -27.49
N HIS A 289 -3.68 -11.63 -26.96
CA HIS A 289 -2.65 -10.88 -26.24
C HIS A 289 -1.79 -10.09 -27.23
N ASP A 290 -2.21 -8.83 -27.42
CA ASP A 290 -1.53 -7.82 -28.21
C ASP A 290 -0.11 -7.58 -27.67
N GLN A 291 0.80 -7.11 -28.55
CA GLN A 291 2.19 -6.78 -28.21
C GLN A 291 2.33 -5.62 -27.19
N ASN A 292 1.20 -4.99 -26.83
CA ASN A 292 1.07 -3.97 -25.79
C ASN A 292 0.52 -4.49 -24.45
N SER A 293 0.35 -5.80 -24.29
CA SER A 293 -0.17 -6.37 -23.03
C SER A 293 0.80 -6.23 -21.85
N ILE A 294 0.21 -6.13 -20.66
CA ILE A 294 0.87 -6.14 -19.38
C ILE A 294 1.69 -7.42 -19.26
N GLY A 295 2.92 -7.29 -18.76
CA GLY A 295 3.85 -8.40 -18.67
C GLY A 295 3.35 -9.51 -17.74
N ARG A 296 4.09 -10.62 -17.74
CA ARG A 296 3.81 -11.72 -16.81
C ARG A 296 3.93 -11.22 -15.36
N PRO A 297 3.05 -11.66 -14.44
CA PRO A 297 3.11 -11.29 -13.02
C PRO A 297 4.51 -11.40 -12.41
N GLU A 298 5.20 -12.51 -12.71
CA GLU A 298 6.54 -12.80 -12.22
C GLU A 298 7.54 -11.67 -12.53
N GLN A 299 7.47 -11.04 -13.71
CA GLN A 299 8.38 -9.96 -14.09
C GLN A 299 8.26 -8.77 -13.14
N TYR A 300 7.04 -8.43 -12.72
CA TYR A 300 6.79 -7.33 -11.80
C TYR A 300 7.17 -7.69 -10.38
N ALA A 301 6.86 -8.92 -9.93
CA ALA A 301 7.29 -9.42 -8.63
C ALA A 301 8.82 -9.41 -8.52
N SER A 302 9.55 -9.92 -9.52
CA SER A 302 11.02 -9.91 -9.54
C SER A 302 11.59 -8.50 -9.49
N LYS A 303 11.01 -7.53 -10.21
CA LYS A 303 11.46 -6.13 -10.17
C LYS A 303 11.37 -5.55 -8.75
N ILE A 304 10.27 -5.81 -8.05
CA ILE A 304 10.09 -5.38 -6.66
C ILE A 304 11.12 -6.05 -5.74
N VAL A 305 11.34 -7.36 -5.87
CA VAL A 305 12.33 -8.09 -5.04
C VAL A 305 13.73 -7.51 -5.22
N ASN A 306 14.14 -7.27 -6.48
CA ASN A 306 15.50 -6.83 -6.78
C ASN A 306 15.81 -5.40 -6.30
N CYS A 307 14.80 -4.52 -6.18
CA CYS A 307 14.99 -3.17 -5.65
C CYS A 307 14.58 -3.02 -4.17
N GLY A 308 13.88 -4.00 -3.57
CA GLY A 308 13.34 -3.90 -2.22
C GLY A 308 14.38 -3.58 -1.14
N HIS A 309 15.61 -4.06 -1.31
CA HIS A 309 16.71 -3.78 -0.38
C HIS A 309 17.07 -2.29 -0.28
N LEU A 310 16.82 -1.50 -1.34
CA LEU A 310 17.17 -0.08 -1.40
C LEU A 310 16.35 0.78 -0.41
N PHE A 311 15.18 0.30 0.03
CA PHE A 311 14.39 0.98 1.08
C PHE A 311 15.03 0.88 2.47
N PHE A 312 16.03 0.01 2.66
CA PHE A 312 16.72 -0.18 3.92
C PHE A 312 18.08 0.53 3.96
N GLU A 313 18.41 1.27 2.92
CA GLU A 313 19.61 2.10 2.88
C GLU A 313 19.55 3.19 3.96
N PRO A 314 20.68 3.54 4.62
CA PRO A 314 20.68 4.50 5.72
C PRO A 314 20.01 5.84 5.40
N MET A 315 20.12 6.28 4.14
CA MET A 315 19.55 7.54 3.66
C MET A 315 18.02 7.53 3.53
N ALA A 316 17.38 6.36 3.45
CA ALA A 316 15.93 6.25 3.36
C ALA A 316 15.27 6.77 4.65
N GLY A 317 15.89 6.50 5.80
CA GLY A 317 15.27 6.74 7.10
C GLY A 317 13.98 5.93 7.31
N ALA A 318 13.32 6.14 8.45
CA ALA A 318 12.18 5.31 8.85
C ALA A 318 10.95 5.47 7.94
N VAL A 319 10.65 6.70 7.52
CA VAL A 319 9.44 7.01 6.73
C VAL A 319 9.53 6.38 5.34
N GLN A 320 10.65 6.62 4.63
CA GLN A 320 10.83 6.06 3.31
C GLN A 320 11.02 4.54 3.36
N GLY A 321 11.75 4.02 4.36
CA GLY A 321 11.87 2.58 4.57
C GLY A 321 10.51 1.89 4.77
N GLY A 322 9.54 2.60 5.37
CA GLY A 322 8.17 2.12 5.52
C GLY A 322 7.34 2.10 4.23
N SER A 323 7.72 2.89 3.23
CA SER A 323 6.97 2.97 1.97
C SER A 323 7.15 1.72 1.10
N GLY A 324 8.31 1.05 1.19
CA GLY A 324 8.58 -0.18 0.44
C GLY A 324 7.82 -1.43 0.93
N LEU A 325 7.15 -1.34 2.09
CA LEU A 325 6.52 -2.50 2.72
C LEU A 325 5.41 -3.11 1.88
N PHE A 326 4.50 -2.28 1.37
CA PHE A 326 3.38 -2.79 0.57
C PHE A 326 3.86 -3.52 -0.70
N PRO A 327 4.73 -2.93 -1.55
CA PRO A 327 5.24 -3.65 -2.71
C PRO A 327 5.93 -4.97 -2.36
N MET A 328 6.78 -4.97 -1.34
CA MET A 328 7.45 -6.20 -0.90
C MET A 328 6.46 -7.28 -0.42
N VAL A 329 5.37 -6.89 0.23
CA VAL A 329 4.30 -7.83 0.61
C VAL A 329 3.60 -8.41 -0.62
N CYS A 330 3.35 -7.60 -1.65
CA CYS A 330 2.78 -8.09 -2.92
C CYS A 330 3.70 -9.12 -3.59
N ALA A 331 5.00 -8.81 -3.71
CA ALA A 331 5.98 -9.72 -4.31
C ALA A 331 6.17 -11.00 -3.46
N TRP A 332 6.25 -10.86 -2.14
CA TRP A 332 6.29 -11.99 -1.22
C TRP A 332 5.09 -12.90 -1.40
N ARG A 333 3.88 -12.35 -1.45
CA ARG A 333 2.66 -13.15 -1.59
C ARG A 333 2.63 -13.93 -2.90
N PHE A 334 3.04 -13.29 -4.00
CA PHE A 334 3.15 -13.95 -5.30
C PHE A 334 4.06 -15.19 -5.24
N TYR A 335 5.27 -15.05 -4.70
CA TYR A 335 6.21 -16.16 -4.62
C TYR A 335 5.87 -17.20 -3.55
N GLU A 336 5.26 -16.80 -2.43
CA GLU A 336 4.82 -17.72 -1.39
C GLU A 336 3.70 -18.64 -1.92
N LEU A 337 2.75 -18.10 -2.69
CA LEU A 337 1.72 -18.91 -3.36
C LEU A 337 2.31 -19.90 -4.38
N ALA A 338 3.30 -19.45 -5.16
CA ALA A 338 4.03 -20.34 -6.05
C ALA A 338 4.74 -21.46 -5.27
N ALA A 339 5.38 -21.15 -4.15
CA ALA A 339 6.06 -22.11 -3.28
C ALA A 339 5.10 -23.09 -2.59
N GLU A 340 3.89 -22.65 -2.22
CA GLU A 340 2.83 -23.53 -1.69
C GLU A 340 2.42 -24.58 -2.74
N SER A 341 2.37 -24.19 -4.02
CA SER A 341 2.01 -25.09 -5.12
C SER A 341 3.13 -26.05 -5.53
N SER A 342 4.39 -25.60 -5.49
CA SER A 342 5.56 -26.39 -5.91
C SER A 342 6.19 -27.19 -4.76
N GLY A 343 5.98 -26.77 -3.51
CA GLY A 343 6.70 -27.27 -2.33
C GLY A 343 8.11 -26.69 -2.14
N GLU A 344 8.56 -25.78 -3.02
CA GLU A 344 9.93 -25.25 -3.02
C GLU A 344 9.95 -23.71 -3.03
N ARG A 345 10.83 -23.11 -2.23
CA ARG A 345 11.04 -21.66 -2.20
C ARG A 345 11.94 -21.22 -3.37
N SER A 346 11.51 -20.21 -4.12
CA SER A 346 12.35 -19.59 -5.16
C SER A 346 13.50 -18.78 -4.55
N ALA A 347 14.49 -18.42 -5.37
CA ALA A 347 15.58 -17.55 -4.96
C ALA A 347 15.07 -16.16 -4.54
N GLU A 348 14.07 -15.63 -5.27
CA GLU A 348 13.43 -14.35 -4.98
C GLU A 348 12.70 -14.36 -3.64
N LEU A 349 12.01 -15.47 -3.34
CA LEU A 349 11.36 -15.64 -2.04
C LEU A 349 12.39 -15.66 -0.91
N GLN A 350 13.54 -16.31 -1.12
CA GLN A 350 14.61 -16.33 -0.13
C GLN A 350 15.21 -14.93 0.09
N ILE A 351 15.41 -14.13 -0.96
CA ILE A 351 15.87 -12.73 -0.85
C ILE A 351 14.92 -11.92 0.05
N LEU A 352 13.61 -12.12 -0.09
CA LEU A 352 12.62 -11.44 0.75
C LEU A 352 12.70 -11.88 2.21
N TYR A 353 12.81 -13.18 2.49
CA TYR A 353 13.02 -13.66 3.87
C TYR A 353 14.29 -13.09 4.49
N ASP A 354 15.41 -13.11 3.77
CA ASP A 354 16.69 -12.54 4.24
C ASP A 354 16.56 -11.04 4.54
N LEU A 355 15.77 -10.32 3.74
CA LEU A 355 15.50 -8.90 3.93
C LEU A 355 14.62 -8.65 5.16
N PHE A 356 13.64 -9.52 5.40
CA PHE A 356 12.74 -9.47 6.55
C PHE A 356 13.40 -9.90 7.86
N ASP A 357 14.55 -10.57 7.82
CA ASP A 357 15.34 -10.88 9.01
C ASP A 357 16.30 -9.74 9.41
N LYS A 358 16.48 -8.72 8.57
CA LYS A 358 17.36 -7.58 8.89
C LYS A 358 16.86 -6.80 10.11
N PRO A 359 17.76 -6.39 11.04
CA PRO A 359 17.42 -5.51 12.15
C PRO A 359 16.76 -4.20 11.70
N PHE A 360 15.94 -3.62 12.58
CA PHE A 360 15.02 -2.52 12.25
C PHE A 360 13.94 -2.97 11.24
N MET A 361 13.38 -2.09 10.41
CA MET A 361 12.15 -2.30 9.60
C MET A 361 11.93 -3.72 9.07
N GLY A 362 12.97 -4.44 8.62
CA GLY A 362 12.90 -5.82 8.12
C GLY A 362 12.22 -6.76 9.12
N ASN A 363 12.75 -6.83 10.35
CA ASN A 363 12.22 -7.69 11.42
C ASN A 363 10.73 -7.44 11.74
N GLN A 364 10.23 -6.22 11.55
CA GLN A 364 8.80 -5.94 11.76
C GLN A 364 7.94 -6.47 10.62
N VAL A 365 8.44 -6.39 9.38
CA VAL A 365 7.81 -7.04 8.23
C VAL A 365 7.83 -8.55 8.40
N GLY A 366 8.97 -9.13 8.78
CA GLY A 366 9.09 -10.57 9.04
C GLY A 366 8.12 -11.06 10.10
N ARG A 367 7.96 -10.32 11.21
CA ARG A 367 6.96 -10.61 12.24
C ARG A 367 5.53 -10.50 11.72
N TYR A 368 5.22 -9.45 10.96
CA TYR A 368 3.90 -9.28 10.34
C TYR A 368 3.57 -10.45 9.42
N LEU A 369 4.50 -10.84 8.55
CA LEU A 369 4.34 -11.95 7.62
C LEU A 369 4.20 -13.30 8.34
N ALA A 370 5.01 -13.54 9.38
CA ALA A 370 4.88 -14.74 10.22
C ALA A 370 3.50 -14.82 10.91
N HIS A 371 2.90 -13.68 11.24
CA HIS A 371 1.54 -13.62 11.78
C HIS A 371 0.49 -13.88 10.69
N LEU A 372 0.65 -13.31 9.49
CA LEU A 372 -0.22 -13.61 8.34
C LEU A 372 -0.23 -15.11 8.06
N GLN A 373 0.94 -15.74 7.97
CA GLN A 373 1.07 -17.19 7.84
C GLN A 373 0.27 -17.90 8.94
N LYS A 374 0.46 -17.56 10.22
CA LYS A 374 -0.26 -18.22 11.35
C LYS A 374 -1.79 -18.06 11.31
N ASN A 375 -2.32 -16.93 10.85
CA ASN A 375 -3.76 -16.71 10.77
C ASN A 375 -4.41 -17.35 9.54
N ILE A 376 -3.65 -17.48 8.43
CA ILE A 376 -4.04 -18.29 7.26
C ILE A 376 -4.37 -19.72 7.72
N TRP A 377 -3.53 -20.31 8.58
CA TRP A 377 -3.73 -21.67 9.09
C TRP A 377 -4.88 -21.83 10.09
N LYS A 378 -5.43 -20.75 10.65
CA LYS A 378 -6.51 -20.82 11.66
C LYS A 378 -7.91 -20.56 11.11
N HIS A 379 -8.05 -19.79 10.02
CA HIS A 379 -9.36 -19.46 9.48
C HIS A 379 -9.81 -20.28 8.26
N ASP A 380 -8.92 -20.99 7.57
CA ASP A 380 -9.30 -21.84 6.42
C ASP A 380 -9.49 -23.33 6.73
N VAL A 381 -9.03 -23.84 7.88
CA VAL A 381 -9.17 -25.28 8.18
C VAL A 381 -10.55 -25.63 8.74
N ASN A 382 -11.32 -24.67 9.28
CA ASN A 382 -12.53 -24.99 10.06
C ASN A 382 -13.87 -24.52 9.47
N THR A 383 -13.92 -23.88 8.30
CA THR A 383 -15.21 -23.32 7.84
C THR A 383 -15.64 -23.52 6.40
N GLN A 384 -14.96 -24.31 5.56
CA GLN A 384 -15.59 -24.73 4.29
C GLN A 384 -14.98 -25.93 3.53
N CYS A 385 -14.17 -26.78 4.17
CA CYS A 385 -13.67 -27.98 3.51
C CYS A 385 -14.62 -29.18 3.67
N THR A 386 -15.86 -29.05 3.19
CA THR A 386 -16.62 -30.23 2.73
C THR A 386 -17.43 -29.86 1.48
N ARG A 387 -16.96 -30.41 0.34
CA ARG A 387 -17.57 -30.44 -1.00
C ARG A 387 -17.50 -29.13 -1.81
N ARG A 388 -16.48 -29.07 -2.69
CA ARG A 388 -16.65 -28.86 -4.14
C ARG A 388 -15.28 -29.02 -4.82
N VAL A 389 -15.08 -30.18 -5.44
CA VAL A 389 -14.01 -30.43 -6.40
C VAL A 389 -14.37 -29.65 -7.65
N GLY A 390 -13.63 -28.58 -7.98
CA GLY A 390 -13.79 -27.86 -9.25
C GLY A 390 -13.53 -26.34 -9.31
N LEU A 391 -13.22 -25.65 -8.20
CA LEU A 391 -12.99 -24.18 -8.20
C LEU A 391 -11.81 -23.78 -7.29
N SER A 392 -10.61 -24.33 -7.52
CA SER A 392 -9.52 -24.29 -6.52
C SER A 392 -8.42 -23.24 -6.72
N ALA A 393 -8.25 -22.62 -7.90
CA ALA A 393 -7.17 -21.64 -8.11
C ALA A 393 -7.61 -20.20 -7.79
N LEU A 394 -8.75 -19.76 -8.33
CA LEU A 394 -9.29 -18.40 -8.18
C LEU A 394 -9.42 -17.96 -6.71
N ASN A 395 -9.93 -18.85 -5.85
CA ASN A 395 -10.18 -18.57 -4.44
C ASN A 395 -8.90 -18.43 -3.60
N TYR A 396 -7.81 -19.12 -3.94
CA TYR A 396 -6.57 -19.08 -3.16
C TYR A 396 -5.73 -17.84 -3.46
N TRP A 397 -5.68 -17.42 -4.72
CA TRP A 397 -4.95 -16.22 -5.15
C TRP A 397 -5.66 -14.94 -4.71
N MET A 398 -6.99 -14.91 -4.77
CA MET A 398 -7.79 -13.69 -4.57
C MET A 398 -8.22 -13.43 -3.13
N ALA A 399 -8.21 -14.42 -2.23
CA ALA A 399 -8.63 -14.25 -0.83
C ALA A 399 -7.76 -13.26 -0.01
N TRP A 400 -6.75 -12.64 -0.61
CA TRP A 400 -5.72 -11.85 0.08
C TRP A 400 -5.39 -10.48 -0.49
N PHE A 401 -5.76 -10.18 -1.75
CA PHE A 401 -5.64 -8.80 -2.21
C PHE A 401 -6.59 -7.92 -1.45
#